data_AF-A0A973G1T3-F1
#
_entry.id   AF-A0A973G1T3-F1
#
_cell.length_a   1.000
_cell.length_b   1.000
_cell.length_c   1.000
_cell.angle_alpha   90.00
_cell.angle_beta   90.00
_cell.angle_gamma   90.00
#
_symmetry.space_group_name_H-M   'P 1'
#
loop_
_entity.id
_entity.type
_entity.pdbx_description
1 polymer ?
#
loop_
_entity_poly.entity_id
_entity_poly.type
_entity_poly.pdbx_seq_one_letter_code
_entity_poly.pdbx_strand_id
1 'polypeptide(L)'
;LEIDAHNYAAIFHYGITEALNRLPFISESGNGLDSWDEAFLHNSSLPAMQKVIETCAAAINPDAGERILLGWQDQPVGVAYLRDIDPARFLSFLASLGEFAEKSAAEGYDLEFLL
;
A
#
# COMPACT_ATOMS: atom_id res chain seq x y z
N LEU A 1 9.04 -6.89 4.63
CA LEU A 1 7.82 -7.53 4.10
C LEU A 1 7.83 -7.36 2.59
N GLU A 2 7.67 -8.42 1.80
CA GLU A 2 7.68 -8.31 0.34
C GLU A 2 6.26 -7.99 -0.17
N ILE A 3 6.17 -7.11 -1.17
CA ILE A 3 4.94 -6.82 -1.89
C ILE A 3 5.03 -7.41 -3.30
N ASP A 4 4.26 -8.46 -3.56
CA ASP A 4 4.20 -9.05 -4.89
C ASP A 4 3.31 -8.23 -5.83
N ALA A 5 3.33 -8.57 -7.13
CA ALA A 5 2.56 -7.86 -8.15
C ALA A 5 1.03 -7.85 -7.91
N HIS A 6 0.49 -8.83 -7.18
CA HIS A 6 -0.93 -8.86 -6.82
C HIS A 6 -1.21 -7.80 -5.75
N ASN A 7 -0.47 -7.84 -4.63
CA ASN A 7 -0.66 -6.91 -3.53
C ASN A 7 -0.31 -5.47 -3.92
N TYR A 8 0.67 -5.29 -4.79
CA TYR A 8 1.00 -3.99 -5.37
C TYR A 8 -0.20 -3.42 -6.12
N ALA A 9 -0.78 -4.18 -7.06
CA ALA A 9 -1.95 -3.72 -7.81
C ALA A 9 -3.17 -3.48 -6.90
N ALA A 10 -3.37 -4.32 -5.88
CA ALA A 10 -4.47 -4.19 -4.92
C ALA A 10 -4.33 -2.95 -4.02
N ILE A 11 -3.10 -2.55 -3.63
CA ILE A 11 -2.86 -1.34 -2.85
C ILE A 11 -3.41 -0.09 -3.56
N PHE A 12 -3.18 0.05 -4.87
CA PHE A 12 -3.71 1.17 -5.64
C PHE A 12 -5.20 1.04 -5.89
N HIS A 13 -5.68 -0.17 -6.23
CA HIS A 13 -7.09 -0.41 -6.49
C HIS A 13 -7.99 -0.05 -5.30
N TYR A 14 -7.59 -0.46 -4.10
CA TYR A 14 -8.32 -0.17 -2.88
C TYR A 14 -8.02 1.22 -2.29
N GLY A 15 -7.25 2.05 -2.99
CA GLY A 15 -6.94 3.42 -2.58
C GLY A 15 -6.09 3.51 -1.31
N ILE A 16 -5.32 2.47 -0.99
CA ILE A 16 -4.52 2.40 0.23
C ILE A 16 -3.39 3.42 0.17
N THR A 17 -2.71 3.54 -0.97
CA THR A 17 -1.62 4.52 -1.18
C THR A 17 -2.10 5.95 -0.96
N GLU A 18 -3.23 6.32 -1.56
CA GLU A 18 -3.83 7.64 -1.45
C GLU A 18 -4.27 7.96 -0.02
N ALA A 19 -4.76 6.96 0.71
CA ALA A 19 -5.12 7.11 2.12
C ALA A 19 -3.88 7.29 3.00
N LEU A 20 -2.82 6.51 2.75
CA LEU A 20 -1.54 6.59 3.46
C LEU A 20 -0.82 7.92 3.20
N ASN A 21 -0.92 8.48 2.00
CA ASN A 21 -0.32 9.78 1.63
C ASN A 21 -0.83 10.99 2.43
N ARG A 22 -1.81 10.79 3.33
CA ARG A 22 -2.21 11.80 4.32
C ARG A 22 -1.25 11.89 5.51
N LEU A 23 -0.36 10.91 5.65
CA LEU A 23 0.68 10.85 6.68
C LEU A 23 1.93 11.60 6.22
N PRO A 24 2.79 12.05 7.15
CA PRO A 24 3.97 12.83 6.83
C PRO A 24 5.11 11.95 6.31
N PHE A 25 4.93 11.36 5.13
CA PHE A 25 5.99 10.64 4.43
C PHE A 25 7.10 11.59 4.01
N ILE A 26 8.34 11.12 4.10
CA ILE A 26 9.52 11.78 3.53
C ILE A 26 9.93 10.97 2.30
N SER A 27 9.91 11.57 1.12
CA SER A 27 10.39 10.94 -0.12
C SER A 27 11.32 11.88 -0.88
N GLU A 28 12.13 11.33 -1.79
CA GLU A 28 13.10 12.11 -2.58
C GLU A 28 12.42 13.19 -3.43
N SER A 29 11.29 12.86 -4.06
CA SER A 29 10.51 13.79 -4.89
C SER A 29 9.63 14.76 -4.09
N GLY A 30 9.38 14.46 -2.80
CA GLY A 30 8.39 15.17 -1.98
C GLY A 30 6.93 14.79 -2.27
N ASN A 31 6.68 13.77 -3.08
CA ASN A 31 5.32 13.28 -3.40
C ASN A 31 4.76 12.27 -2.38
N GLY A 32 5.47 12.02 -1.27
CA GLY A 32 5.09 11.02 -0.28
C GLY A 32 5.31 9.59 -0.80
N LEU A 33 4.36 8.71 -0.54
CA LEU A 33 4.29 7.34 -1.04
C LEU A 33 3.79 7.37 -2.50
N ASP A 34 4.72 7.56 -3.45
CA ASP A 34 4.46 7.44 -4.89
C ASP A 34 5.14 6.17 -5.43
N SER A 35 4.51 5.53 -6.42
CA SER A 35 4.87 4.27 -7.08
C SER A 35 6.29 4.12 -7.62
N TRP A 36 7.12 5.16 -7.52
CA TRP A 36 8.43 5.27 -8.16
C TRP A 36 9.54 5.77 -7.25
N ASP A 37 9.21 6.25 -6.05
CA ASP A 37 10.17 6.83 -5.12
C ASP A 37 10.23 6.04 -3.83
N GLU A 38 11.42 6.00 -3.23
CA GLU A 38 11.59 5.56 -1.86
C GLU A 38 10.89 6.54 -0.92
N ALA A 39 10.13 5.99 0.04
CA ALA A 39 9.40 6.79 1.01
C ALA A 39 9.63 6.28 2.43
N PHE A 40 9.81 7.22 3.36
CA PHE A 40 10.07 6.95 4.77
C PHE A 40 8.92 7.45 5.63
N LEU A 41 8.53 6.66 6.63
CA LEU A 41 7.56 7.03 7.64
C LEU A 41 8.16 6.85 9.04
N HIS A 42 8.27 7.96 9.76
CA HIS A 42 8.81 7.97 11.11
C HIS A 42 7.90 7.17 12.08
N ASN A 43 8.52 6.49 13.05
CA ASN A 43 7.87 5.57 13.98
C ASN A 43 6.65 6.17 14.72
N SER A 44 6.67 7.48 14.97
CA SER A 44 5.59 8.22 15.64
C SER A 44 4.29 8.25 14.84
N SER A 45 4.35 7.99 13.54
CA SER A 45 3.20 7.96 12.64
C SER A 45 2.66 6.54 12.41
N LEU A 46 3.34 5.49 12.87
CA LEU A 46 2.90 4.10 12.67
C LEU A 46 1.54 3.77 13.31
N PRO A 47 1.19 4.31 14.50
CA PRO A 47 -0.18 4.14 15.03
C PRO A 47 -1.26 4.79 14.15
N ALA A 48 -0.93 5.88 13.45
CA ALA A 48 -1.86 6.51 12.51
C ALA A 48 -1.96 5.71 11.20
N MET A 49 -0.84 5.17 10.71
CA MET A 49 -0.79 4.24 9.59
C MET A 49 -1.66 3.00 9.83
N GLN A 50 -1.58 2.38 11.00
CA GLN A 50 -2.42 1.24 11.36
C GLN A 50 -3.91 1.57 11.25
N LYS A 51 -4.34 2.71 11.80
CA LYS A 51 -5.75 3.15 11.69
C LYS A 51 -6.20 3.34 10.25
N VAL A 52 -5.33 3.87 9.39
CA VAL A 52 -5.63 4.00 7.95
C VAL A 52 -5.82 2.61 7.33
N ILE A 53 -4.89 1.69 7.58
CA ILE A 53 -4.97 0.31 7.07
C ILE A 53 -6.25 -0.39 7.54
N GLU A 54 -6.58 -0.32 8.83
CA GLU A 54 -7.79 -0.90 9.40
C GLU A 54 -9.06 -0.31 8.77
N THR A 55 -9.10 1.01 8.61
CA THR A 55 -10.25 1.71 8.01
C THR A 55 -10.46 1.27 6.57
N CYS A 56 -9.39 1.17 5.79
CA CYS A 56 -9.47 0.72 4.41
C CYS A 56 -9.84 -0.76 4.33
N ALA A 57 -9.22 -1.62 5.14
CA ALA A 57 -9.50 -3.05 5.19
C ALA A 57 -10.98 -3.34 5.50
N ALA A 58 -11.59 -2.58 6.41
CA ALA A 58 -13.01 -2.71 6.75
C ALA A 58 -13.97 -2.42 5.58
N ALA A 59 -13.52 -1.71 4.55
CA ALA A 59 -14.32 -1.41 3.35
C ALA A 59 -14.19 -2.49 2.25
N ILE A 60 -13.26 -3.43 2.38
CA ILE A 60 -13.00 -4.47 1.38
C ILE A 60 -13.94 -5.64 1.61
N ASN A 61 -14.67 -6.05 0.57
CA ASN A 61 -15.48 -7.25 0.61
C ASN A 61 -14.61 -8.49 0.28
N PRO A 62 -14.39 -9.43 1.22
CA PRO A 62 -13.51 -10.57 1.01
C PRO A 62 -14.01 -11.54 -0.07
N ASP A 63 -15.32 -11.58 -0.34
CA ASP A 63 -15.95 -12.54 -1.26
C ASP A 63 -16.14 -11.99 -2.69
N ALA A 64 -15.85 -10.71 -2.90
CA ALA A 64 -16.01 -10.07 -4.19
C ALA A 64 -14.70 -10.17 -4.98
N GLY A 65 -14.48 -11.25 -5.73
CA GLY A 65 -13.37 -11.31 -6.68
C GLY A 65 -13.43 -10.16 -7.68
N GLU A 66 -12.37 -9.37 -7.78
CA GLU A 66 -12.36 -8.15 -8.59
C GLU A 66 -11.42 -8.28 -9.77
N ARG A 67 -11.80 -7.70 -10.91
CA ARG A 67 -10.97 -7.64 -12.09
C ARG A 67 -10.72 -6.19 -12.45
N ILE A 68 -9.46 -5.81 -12.43
CA ILE A 68 -9.02 -4.43 -12.60
C ILE A 68 -8.18 -4.27 -13.85
N LEU A 69 -8.15 -3.05 -14.35
CA LEU A 69 -7.27 -2.65 -15.43
C LEU A 69 -6.21 -1.71 -14.86
N LEU A 70 -4.97 -2.19 -14.77
CA LEU A 70 -3.83 -1.37 -14.36
C LEU A 70 -3.19 -0.78 -15.62
N GLY A 71 -3.33 0.53 -15.80
CA GLY A 71 -2.79 1.26 -16.94
C GLY A 71 -1.44 1.91 -16.64
N TRP A 72 -0.50 1.80 -17.57
CA TRP A 72 0.77 2.51 -17.57
C TRP A 72 0.77 3.48 -18.75
N GLN A 73 0.79 4.78 -18.46
CA GLN A 73 0.53 5.81 -19.47
C GLN A 73 1.80 6.32 -20.17
N ASP A 74 2.99 6.14 -19.59
CA ASP A 74 4.23 6.68 -20.15
C ASP A 74 5.00 5.68 -21.03
N GLN A 75 4.97 5.98 -22.34
CA GLN A 75 5.89 5.75 -23.48
C GLN A 75 6.57 4.38 -23.70
N PRO A 76 6.70 3.90 -24.97
CA PRO A 76 6.22 4.51 -26.22
C PRO A 76 4.78 4.13 -26.62
N VAL A 77 4.15 3.17 -25.93
CA VAL A 77 2.75 2.78 -26.12
C VAL A 77 2.14 2.55 -24.75
N GLY A 78 0.99 3.17 -24.47
CA GLY A 78 0.26 2.92 -23.22
C GLY A 78 -0.11 1.44 -23.14
N VAL A 79 0.35 0.76 -22.09
CA VAL A 79 0.05 -0.66 -21.85
C VAL A 79 -0.93 -0.73 -20.70
N ALA A 80 -1.95 -1.57 -20.83
CA ALA A 80 -2.88 -1.86 -19.76
C ALA A 80 -2.89 -3.36 -19.50
N TYR A 81 -2.78 -3.72 -18.22
CA TYR A 81 -2.80 -5.10 -17.77
C TYR A 81 -4.11 -5.38 -17.07
N LEU A 82 -4.81 -6.42 -17.53
CA LEU A 82 -5.94 -6.97 -16.80
C LEU A 82 -5.39 -7.84 -15.66
N ARG A 83 -5.84 -7.59 -14.44
CA ARG A 83 -5.43 -8.32 -13.24
C ARG A 83 -6.67 -8.76 -12.47
N ASP A 84 -6.66 -10.00 -12.01
CA ASP A 84 -7.60 -10.46 -11.01
C ASP A 84 -7.01 -10.16 -9.62
N ILE A 85 -7.82 -9.57 -8.75
CA ILE A 85 -7.52 -9.33 -7.34
C ILE A 85 -8.32 -10.34 -6.52
N ASP A 86 -7.61 -11.04 -5.64
CA ASP A 86 -8.13 -11.83 -4.54
C ASP A 86 -8.17 -10.95 -3.27
N PRO A 87 -9.35 -10.46 -2.85
CA PRO A 87 -9.45 -9.56 -1.72
C PRO A 87 -9.08 -10.23 -0.39
N ALA A 88 -9.36 -11.52 -0.23
CA ALA A 88 -9.03 -12.27 0.98
C ALA A 88 -7.50 -12.41 1.15
N ARG A 89 -6.79 -12.68 0.05
CA ARG A 89 -5.32 -12.64 0.02
C ARG A 89 -4.81 -11.25 0.36
N PHE A 90 -5.41 -10.20 -0.20
CA PHE A 90 -4.97 -8.84 0.06
C PHE A 90 -5.20 -8.42 1.52
N LEU A 91 -6.35 -8.77 2.11
CA LEU A 91 -6.62 -8.55 3.54
C LEU A 91 -5.61 -9.26 4.43
N SER A 92 -5.18 -10.47 4.07
CA SER A 92 -4.12 -11.19 4.79
C SER A 92 -2.78 -10.47 4.72
N PHE A 93 -2.46 -9.85 3.58
CA PHE A 93 -1.29 -8.99 3.43
C PHE A 93 -1.40 -7.72 4.30
N LEU A 94 -2.56 -7.05 4.33
CA LEU A 94 -2.77 -5.86 5.17
C LEU A 94 -2.62 -6.18 6.66
N ALA A 95 -3.12 -7.35 7.11
CA ALA A 95 -2.90 -7.81 8.47
C ALA A 95 -1.40 -8.01 8.77
N SER A 96 -0.67 -8.64 7.84
CA SER A 96 0.78 -8.85 7.97
C SER A 96 1.57 -7.54 7.99
N LEU A 97 1.15 -6.55 7.19
CA LEU A 97 1.70 -5.19 7.20
C LEU A 97 1.43 -4.48 8.53
N GLY A 98 0.21 -4.62 9.07
CA GLY A 98 -0.16 -4.07 10.38
C GLY A 98 0.68 -4.64 11.52
N GLU A 99 0.84 -5.96 11.57
CA GLU A 99 1.72 -6.64 12.54
C GLU A 99 3.19 -6.23 12.39
N PHE A 100 3.66 -6.09 11.16
CA PHE A 100 5.02 -5.63 10.88
C PHE A 100 5.23 -4.21 11.41
N ALA A 101 4.30 -3.28 11.12
CA ALA A 101 4.35 -1.92 11.61
C ALA A 101 4.27 -1.83 13.15
N GLU A 102 3.48 -2.71 13.79
CA GLU A 102 3.39 -2.76 15.25
C GLU A 102 4.73 -3.15 15.89
N LYS A 103 5.37 -4.19 15.35
CA LYS A 103 6.69 -4.65 15.81
C LYS A 103 7.75 -3.56 15.61
N SER A 104 7.78 -2.94 14.44
CA SER A 104 8.69 -1.82 14.16
C SER A 104 8.48 -0.66 15.13
N ALA A 105 7.23 -0.29 15.41
CA ALA A 105 6.93 0.78 16.37
C ALA A 105 7.39 0.43 17.79
N ALA A 106 7.19 -0.81 18.23
CA ALA A 106 7.61 -1.29 19.55
C ALA A 106 9.14 -1.30 19.70
N GLU A 107 9.87 -1.56 18.61
CA GLU A 107 11.33 -1.55 18.56
C GLU A 107 11.93 -0.16 18.29
N GLY A 108 11.07 0.85 18.03
CA GLY A 108 11.47 2.22 17.76
C GLY A 108 11.99 2.45 16.34
N TYR A 109 11.74 1.54 15.41
CA TYR A 109 12.16 1.64 14.01
C TYR A 109 11.17 2.43 13.16
N ASP A 110 11.73 3.22 12.25
CA ASP A 110 11.01 3.84 11.14
C ASP A 110 10.70 2.80 10.05
N LEU A 111 9.72 3.09 9.20
CA LEU A 111 9.44 2.27 8.03
C LEU A 111 9.96 2.92 6.75
N GLU A 112 10.63 2.12 5.94
CA GLU A 112 11.06 2.45 4.59
C GLU A 112 10.23 1.63 3.60
N PHE A 113 9.73 2.29 2.57
CA PHE A 113 8.94 1.71 1.50
C PHE A 113 9.77 1.77 0.22
N LEU A 114 10.15 0.59 -0.26
CA LEU A 114 10.84 0.38 -1.52
C LEU A 114 9.78 -0.05 -2.55
N LEU A 115 9.48 0.82 -3.51
CA LEU A 115 8.36 0.66 -4.46
C LEU A 115 8.83 0.30 -5.88
#